data_AF-A0A7C3NE84-F1
#
_entry.id   AF-A0A7C3NE84-F1
#
_cell.length_a   1.000
_cell.length_b   1.000
_cell.length_c   1.000
_cell.angle_alpha   90.00
_cell.angle_beta   90.00
_cell.angle_gamma   90.00
#
_symmetry.space_group_name_H-M   'P 1'
#
loop_
_entity.id
_entity.type
_entity.pdbx_description
1 polymer ?
#
loop_
_entity_poly.entity_id
_entity_poly.type
_entity_poly.pdbx_seq_one_letter_code
_entity_poly.pdbx_strand_id
1 'polypeptide(L)'
;MIEVVMYSRDGCHLCDEALEALSALQEKVPHTVRVIDIDQDERLKKKYDQDVPVVVIGPYTLRAPIHPQDLEITLRALKDRQEKDAALDLAIQRGEISIPVSWGKADRFSLWLSRNYLTMFNLFVFFYVGLAFLAPVLMKVGWTTPANWLYRSYGYVCHQLAFRSWFLFGEQTVYPRSEVNLPGVIPYGEATHLDEADLLSARSFIGDEFLGYKIALCERDVSIYLGILAFGLVFSASGRRIKSIPWFLWVVLGLAPIGFDGVSQLISQPPLSLIPFRESTPLLRAVTGGMFGFFTAWFGYPMAEESMRETRDFMEQKLKRHQAQQGTVKPAAPELRM
;
A
#
# COMPACT_ATOMS: atom_id res chain seq x y z
N MET A 1 -22.98 -6.42 -27.79
CA MET A 1 -23.83 -5.43 -28.49
C MET A 1 -23.25 -4.07 -28.22
N ILE A 2 -23.15 -3.17 -29.20
CA ILE A 2 -22.52 -1.86 -28.99
C ILE A 2 -23.41 -1.02 -28.07
N GLU A 3 -22.83 -0.44 -27.03
CA GLU A 3 -23.51 0.57 -26.21
C GLU A 3 -23.17 1.98 -26.72
N VAL A 4 -24.21 2.78 -26.91
CA VAL A 4 -24.12 4.17 -27.35
C VAL A 4 -24.74 5.05 -26.27
N VAL A 5 -24.01 6.07 -25.83
CA VAL A 5 -24.54 7.07 -24.89
C VAL A 5 -24.75 8.37 -25.64
N MET A 6 -25.98 8.87 -25.65
CA MET A 6 -26.31 10.17 -26.25
C MET A 6 -26.64 11.17 -25.14
N TYR A 7 -25.88 12.25 -25.06
CA TYR A 7 -26.19 13.39 -24.22
C TYR A 7 -27.11 14.33 -24.97
N SER A 8 -28.25 14.64 -24.37
CA SER A 8 -29.35 15.40 -24.95
C SER A 8 -29.85 16.47 -23.98
N ARG A 9 -30.80 17.29 -24.43
CA ARG A 9 -31.52 18.32 -23.67
C ARG A 9 -32.94 18.39 -24.20
N ASP A 10 -33.89 18.75 -23.35
CA ASP A 10 -35.27 19.00 -23.75
C ASP A 10 -35.38 20.14 -24.78
N GLY A 11 -36.18 19.93 -25.82
CA GLY A 11 -36.43 20.91 -26.89
C GLY A 11 -35.29 21.05 -27.92
N CYS A 12 -34.40 20.08 -28.01
CA CYS A 12 -33.28 20.06 -28.95
C CYS A 12 -33.62 19.31 -30.25
N HIS A 13 -33.88 20.03 -31.34
CA HIS A 13 -34.21 19.40 -32.63
C HIS A 13 -33.09 18.52 -33.19
N LEU A 14 -31.83 18.97 -33.09
CA LEU A 14 -30.66 18.18 -33.54
C LEU A 14 -30.53 16.85 -32.77
N CYS A 15 -31.04 16.80 -31.53
CA CYS A 15 -31.02 15.59 -30.72
C CYS A 15 -32.03 14.56 -31.21
N ASP A 16 -33.20 15.01 -31.64
CA ASP A 16 -34.23 14.14 -32.22
C ASP A 16 -33.72 13.54 -33.54
N GLU A 17 -33.10 14.36 -34.39
CA GLU A 17 -32.47 13.91 -35.65
C GLU A 17 -31.37 12.87 -35.40
N ALA A 18 -30.50 13.11 -34.42
CA ALA A 18 -29.43 12.18 -34.06
C ALA A 18 -29.99 10.85 -33.51
N LEU A 19 -31.06 10.90 -32.72
CA LEU A 19 -31.71 9.71 -32.16
C LEU A 19 -32.42 8.89 -33.24
N GLU A 20 -33.09 9.55 -34.18
CA GLU A 20 -33.72 8.91 -35.33
C GLU A 20 -32.67 8.24 -36.23
N ALA A 21 -31.56 8.94 -36.51
CA ALA A 21 -30.44 8.39 -37.28
C ALA A 21 -29.82 7.16 -36.59
N LEU A 22 -29.61 7.20 -35.27
CA LEU A 22 -29.16 6.04 -34.50
C LEU A 22 -30.16 4.87 -34.58
N SER A 23 -31.45 5.17 -34.43
CA SER A 23 -32.52 4.14 -34.48
C SER A 23 -32.57 3.46 -35.86
N ALA A 24 -32.48 4.23 -36.95
CA ALA A 24 -32.44 3.70 -38.31
C ALA A 24 -31.20 2.83 -38.57
N LEU A 25 -30.09 3.09 -37.88
CA LEU A 25 -28.87 2.30 -38.00
C LEU A 25 -28.87 1.00 -37.17
N GLN A 26 -29.83 0.80 -36.27
CA GLN A 26 -29.89 -0.42 -35.43
C GLN A 26 -30.06 -1.70 -36.27
N GLU A 27 -30.82 -1.65 -37.36
CA GLU A 27 -30.99 -2.80 -38.26
C GLU A 27 -29.67 -3.18 -38.97
N LYS A 28 -28.84 -2.18 -39.29
CA LYS A 28 -27.56 -2.39 -39.99
C LYS A 28 -26.43 -2.78 -39.05
N VAL A 29 -26.37 -2.13 -37.88
CA VAL A 29 -25.35 -2.36 -36.85
C VAL A 29 -26.06 -2.50 -35.50
N PRO A 30 -26.21 -3.72 -34.96
CA PRO A 30 -26.92 -3.92 -33.70
C PRO A 30 -26.26 -3.17 -32.52
N HIS A 31 -26.98 -2.19 -31.98
CA HIS A 31 -26.53 -1.35 -30.86
C HIS A 31 -27.70 -0.94 -29.96
N THR A 32 -27.37 -0.48 -28.76
CA THR A 32 -28.32 0.06 -27.79
C THR A 32 -27.99 1.51 -27.51
N VAL A 33 -29.00 2.36 -27.44
CA VAL A 33 -28.84 3.80 -27.19
C VAL A 33 -29.37 4.13 -25.80
N ARG A 34 -28.53 4.74 -24.98
CA ARG A 34 -28.91 5.31 -23.69
C ARG A 34 -28.85 6.83 -23.78
N VAL A 35 -30.01 7.47 -23.64
CA VAL A 35 -30.12 8.93 -23.64
C VAL A 35 -29.96 9.47 -22.22
N ILE A 36 -29.15 10.51 -22.06
CA ILE A 36 -28.92 11.19 -20.77
C ILE A 36 -29.18 12.68 -20.98
N ASP A 37 -30.14 13.21 -20.24
CA ASP A 37 -30.42 14.64 -20.20
C ASP A 37 -29.32 15.37 -19.41
N ILE A 38 -28.65 16.32 -20.04
CA ILE A 38 -27.57 17.09 -19.42
C ILE A 38 -28.09 18.11 -18.40
N ASP A 39 -29.36 18.51 -18.47
CA ASP A 39 -29.92 19.54 -17.59
C ASP A 39 -30.22 18.99 -16.17
N GLN A 40 -30.19 17.68 -15.98
CA GLN A 40 -30.32 17.01 -14.68
C GLN A 40 -29.01 16.95 -13.86
N ASP A 41 -27.85 17.26 -14.47
CA ASP A 41 -26.54 17.18 -13.81
C ASP A 41 -25.68 18.42 -14.17
N GLU A 42 -25.38 19.25 -13.17
CA GLU A 42 -24.55 20.47 -13.34
C GLU A 42 -23.19 20.20 -14.01
N ARG A 43 -22.58 19.03 -13.78
CA ARG A 43 -21.29 18.69 -14.39
C ARG A 43 -21.43 18.40 -15.87
N LEU A 44 -22.48 17.68 -16.26
CA LEU A 44 -22.77 17.38 -17.66
C LEU A 44 -23.18 18.65 -18.41
N LYS A 45 -24.04 19.46 -17.80
CA LYS A 45 -24.42 20.78 -18.31
C LYS A 45 -23.19 21.63 -18.58
N LYS A 46 -22.32 21.85 -17.59
CA LYS A 46 -21.10 22.65 -17.76
C LYS A 46 -20.18 22.13 -18.87
N LYS A 47 -20.16 20.81 -19.10
CA LYS A 47 -19.26 20.17 -20.07
C LYS A 47 -19.80 20.19 -21.50
N TYR A 48 -21.12 20.10 -21.68
CA TYR A 48 -21.75 19.86 -22.98
C TYR A 48 -22.78 20.93 -23.38
N ASP A 49 -22.98 21.99 -22.60
CA ASP A 49 -24.06 22.98 -22.79
C ASP A 49 -24.22 23.51 -24.22
N GLN A 50 -23.12 23.67 -24.96
CA GLN A 50 -23.09 24.22 -26.32
C GLN A 50 -22.84 23.16 -27.41
N ASP A 51 -22.66 21.89 -27.03
CA ASP A 51 -22.24 20.81 -27.92
C ASP A 51 -23.34 19.78 -28.20
N VAL A 52 -24.48 19.88 -27.51
CA VAL A 52 -25.58 18.92 -27.61
C VAL A 52 -26.22 18.94 -29.02
N PRO A 53 -26.49 17.77 -29.65
CA PRO A 53 -26.26 16.41 -29.16
C PRO A 53 -24.79 15.98 -29.16
N VAL A 54 -24.40 15.23 -28.12
CA VAL A 54 -23.10 14.55 -28.05
C VAL A 54 -23.31 13.04 -27.98
N VAL A 55 -22.76 12.30 -28.95
CA VAL A 55 -22.89 10.85 -29.04
C VAL A 55 -21.55 10.19 -28.71
N VAL A 56 -21.53 9.30 -27.73
CA VAL A 56 -20.34 8.54 -27.30
C VAL A 56 -20.52 7.07 -27.64
N ILE A 57 -19.58 6.55 -28.44
CA ILE A 57 -19.57 5.16 -28.94
C ILE A 57 -18.20 4.58 -28.60
N GLY A 58 -18.09 3.89 -27.46
CA GLY A 58 -16.80 3.40 -26.95
C GLY A 58 -15.78 4.54 -26.76
N PRO A 59 -14.61 4.52 -27.44
CA PRO A 59 -13.61 5.59 -27.35
C PRO A 59 -13.94 6.81 -28.23
N TYR A 60 -14.96 6.75 -29.09
CA TYR A 60 -15.30 7.80 -30.04
C TYR A 60 -16.35 8.74 -29.44
N THR A 61 -16.20 10.04 -29.67
CA THR A 61 -17.16 11.07 -29.26
C THR A 61 -17.46 11.97 -30.46
N LEU A 62 -18.73 12.04 -30.84
CA LEU A 62 -19.25 12.91 -31.89
C LEU A 62 -20.02 14.07 -31.24
N ARG A 63 -19.87 15.28 -31.77
CA ARG A 63 -20.51 16.51 -31.30
C ARG A 63 -21.29 17.15 -32.44
N ALA A 64 -22.28 17.98 -32.12
CA ALA A 64 -23.07 18.68 -33.12
C ALA A 64 -22.21 19.56 -34.05
N PRO A 65 -22.58 19.70 -35.35
CA PRO A 65 -23.63 18.95 -36.05
C PRO A 65 -23.18 17.51 -36.38
N ILE A 66 -24.05 16.52 -36.10
CA ILE A 66 -23.79 15.10 -36.36
C ILE A 66 -24.55 14.67 -37.60
N HIS A 67 -23.88 14.15 -38.63
CA HIS A 67 -24.56 13.59 -39.79
C HIS A 67 -24.79 12.08 -39.63
N PRO A 68 -25.86 11.51 -40.23
CA PRO A 68 -26.11 10.06 -40.18
C PRO A 68 -24.93 9.20 -40.66
N GLN A 69 -24.14 9.73 -41.60
CA GLN A 69 -22.96 9.06 -42.14
C GLN A 69 -21.84 8.96 -41.08
N ASP A 70 -21.66 9.97 -40.23
CA ASP A 70 -20.65 9.96 -39.16
C ASP A 70 -20.97 8.89 -38.11
N LEU A 71 -22.26 8.74 -37.79
CA LEU A 71 -22.77 7.69 -36.90
C LEU A 71 -22.54 6.30 -37.50
N GLU A 72 -22.89 6.11 -38.78
CA GLU A 72 -22.70 4.82 -39.46
C GLU A 72 -21.23 4.42 -39.53
N ILE A 73 -20.34 5.35 -39.90
CA ILE A 73 -18.89 5.12 -39.96
C ILE A 73 -18.36 4.76 -38.58
N THR A 74 -18.75 5.50 -37.53
CA THR A 74 -18.25 5.27 -36.17
C THR A 74 -18.72 3.94 -35.60
N LEU A 75 -20.00 3.59 -35.81
CA LEU A 75 -20.58 2.31 -35.40
C LEU A 75 -19.92 1.13 -36.12
N ARG A 76 -19.69 1.24 -37.44
CA ARG A 76 -18.99 0.21 -38.22
C ARG A 76 -17.54 0.07 -37.80
N ALA A 77 -16.83 1.18 -37.60
CA ALA A 77 -15.43 1.16 -37.15
C ALA A 77 -15.28 0.46 -35.79
N LEU A 78 -16.21 0.69 -34.86
CA LEU A 78 -16.22 -0.01 -33.58
C LEU A 78 -16.54 -1.50 -33.73
N LYS A 79 -17.53 -1.85 -34.57
CA LYS A 79 -17.89 -3.25 -34.86
C LYS A 79 -16.72 -4.01 -35.49
N ASP A 80 -16.13 -3.47 -36.55
CA ASP A 80 -15.00 -4.08 -37.26
C ASP A 80 -13.80 -4.27 -36.33
N ARG A 81 -13.56 -3.30 -35.42
CA ARG A 81 -12.53 -3.42 -34.40
C ARG A 81 -12.83 -4.56 -33.43
N GLN A 82 -14.06 -4.65 -32.91
CA GLN A 82 -14.46 -5.73 -32.01
C GLN A 82 -14.35 -7.11 -32.68
N GLU A 83 -14.73 -7.23 -33.95
CA GLU A 83 -14.62 -8.47 -34.71
C GLU A 83 -13.15 -8.85 -34.97
N LYS A 84 -12.30 -7.88 -35.34
CA LYS A 84 -10.85 -8.11 -35.51
C LYS A 84 -10.17 -8.51 -34.20
N ASP A 85 -10.50 -7.84 -33.09
CA ASP A 85 -9.95 -8.15 -31.77
C ASP A 85 -10.37 -9.56 -31.33
N ALA A 86 -11.65 -9.92 -31.51
CA ALA A 86 -12.14 -11.27 -31.21
C ALA A 86 -11.52 -12.36 -32.12
N ALA A 87 -11.34 -12.07 -33.40
CA ALA A 87 -10.67 -12.98 -34.34
C ALA A 87 -9.19 -13.17 -33.97
N LEU A 88 -8.50 -12.10 -33.57
CA LEU A 88 -7.12 -12.15 -33.10
C LEU A 88 -7.00 -12.98 -31.81
N ASP A 89 -7.90 -12.77 -30.84
CA ASP A 89 -7.94 -13.56 -29.60
C ASP A 89 -8.17 -15.05 -29.87
N LEU A 90 -9.08 -15.39 -30.79
CA LEU A 90 -9.33 -16.77 -31.22
C LEU A 90 -8.12 -17.39 -31.93
N ALA A 91 -7.47 -16.64 -32.82
CA ALA A 91 -6.26 -17.09 -33.51
C ALA A 91 -5.09 -17.30 -32.55
N ILE A 92 -4.96 -16.48 -31.50
CA ILE A 92 -4.00 -16.69 -30.40
C ILE A 92 -4.36 -17.95 -29.60
N GLN A 93 -5.64 -18.16 -29.26
CA GLN A 93 -6.09 -19.37 -28.53
C GLN A 93 -5.86 -20.67 -29.32
N ARG A 94 -6.04 -20.63 -30.64
CA ARG A 94 -5.78 -21.77 -31.55
C ARG A 94 -4.29 -21.99 -31.85
N GLY A 95 -3.43 -21.07 -31.43
CA GLY A 95 -1.99 -21.12 -31.68
C GLY A 95 -1.59 -20.73 -33.11
N GLU A 96 -2.51 -20.15 -33.89
CA GLU A 96 -2.28 -19.69 -35.27
C GLU A 96 -1.40 -18.43 -35.30
N ILE A 97 -1.48 -17.61 -34.25
CA ILE A 97 -0.67 -16.40 -34.07
C ILE A 97 0.14 -16.55 -32.77
N SER A 98 1.47 -16.61 -32.89
CA SER A 98 2.37 -16.59 -31.72
C SER A 98 2.98 -15.20 -31.57
N ILE A 99 2.49 -14.43 -30.59
CA ILE A 99 3.14 -13.18 -30.17
C ILE A 99 4.35 -13.56 -29.32
N PRO A 100 5.59 -13.27 -29.72
CA PRO A 100 6.78 -13.69 -28.98
C PRO A 100 6.75 -13.10 -27.57
N VAL A 101 6.75 -13.98 -26.56
CA VAL A 101 6.80 -13.59 -25.16
C VAL A 101 8.25 -13.65 -24.70
N SER A 102 8.81 -12.51 -24.32
CA SER A 102 10.15 -12.46 -23.71
C SER A 102 10.09 -12.82 -22.23
N TRP A 103 11.13 -13.50 -21.74
CA TRP A 103 11.28 -13.83 -20.32
C TRP A 103 12.67 -13.43 -19.82
N GLY A 104 12.72 -12.35 -19.05
CA GLY A 104 13.95 -11.72 -18.59
C GLY A 104 14.35 -12.07 -17.16
N LYS A 105 15.41 -11.40 -16.68
CA LYS A 105 15.78 -11.40 -15.25
C LYS A 105 14.73 -10.67 -14.40
N ALA A 106 14.18 -9.57 -14.92
CA ALA A 106 13.13 -8.79 -14.23
C ALA A 106 11.84 -9.60 -14.01
N ASP A 107 11.46 -10.43 -14.99
CA ASP A 107 10.30 -11.32 -14.87
C ASP A 107 10.50 -12.39 -13.79
N ARG A 108 11.69 -13.01 -13.77
CA ARG A 108 12.07 -13.96 -12.71
C ARG A 108 12.02 -13.32 -11.32
N PHE A 109 12.57 -12.11 -11.20
CA PHE A 109 12.53 -11.37 -9.94
C PHE A 109 11.10 -11.04 -9.52
N SER A 110 10.26 -10.57 -10.44
CA SER A 110 8.86 -10.23 -10.15
C SER A 110 8.06 -11.45 -9.68
N LEU A 111 8.24 -12.61 -10.34
CA LEU A 111 7.62 -13.86 -9.91
C LEU A 111 8.15 -14.31 -8.54
N TRP A 112 9.47 -14.26 -8.31
CA TRP A 112 10.05 -14.59 -7.01
C TRP A 112 9.55 -13.67 -5.90
N LEU A 113 9.50 -12.36 -6.15
CA LEU A 113 9.03 -11.37 -5.20
C LEU A 113 7.56 -11.61 -4.85
N SER A 114 6.70 -11.80 -5.86
CA SER A 114 5.27 -12.08 -5.63
C SER A 114 5.04 -13.31 -4.74
N ARG A 115 5.94 -14.31 -4.78
CA ARG A 115 5.87 -15.52 -3.95
C ARG A 115 6.41 -15.30 -2.53
N ASN A 116 7.46 -14.50 -2.39
CA ASN A 116 8.27 -14.40 -1.17
C ASN A 116 8.15 -13.05 -0.43
N TYR A 117 7.33 -12.10 -0.91
CA TYR A 117 7.24 -10.75 -0.35
C TYR A 117 6.95 -10.75 1.16
N LEU A 118 6.08 -11.64 1.65
CA LEU A 118 5.72 -11.69 3.07
C LEU A 118 6.90 -12.13 3.94
N THR A 119 7.68 -13.11 3.49
CA THR A 119 8.93 -13.50 4.16
C THR A 119 9.92 -12.34 4.17
N MET A 120 10.04 -11.62 3.05
CA MET A 120 10.91 -10.45 2.95
C MET A 120 10.48 -9.35 3.93
N PHE A 121 9.19 -9.04 4.04
CA PHE A 121 8.66 -8.04 4.98
C PHE A 121 8.91 -8.46 6.43
N ASN A 122 8.60 -9.71 6.78
CA ASN A 122 8.83 -10.21 8.14
C ASN A 122 10.31 -10.24 8.50
N LEU A 123 11.19 -10.66 7.59
CA LEU A 123 12.64 -10.62 7.80
C LEU A 123 13.16 -9.19 7.95
N PHE A 124 12.71 -8.27 7.09
CA PHE A 124 13.10 -6.87 7.18
C PHE A 124 12.74 -6.29 8.55
N VAL A 125 11.50 -6.49 9.01
CA VAL A 125 11.04 -5.99 10.32
C VAL A 125 11.76 -6.72 11.46
N PHE A 126 11.95 -8.04 11.37
CA PHE A 126 12.69 -8.84 12.36
C PHE A 126 14.13 -8.35 12.53
N PHE A 127 14.86 -8.15 11.44
CA PHE A 127 16.22 -7.61 11.51
C PHE A 127 16.22 -6.16 11.98
N TYR A 128 15.26 -5.34 11.54
CA TYR A 128 15.16 -3.96 11.98
C TYR A 128 14.90 -3.85 13.50
N VAL A 129 14.02 -4.64 14.10
CA VAL A 129 13.86 -4.61 15.56
C VAL A 129 14.99 -5.35 16.27
N GLY A 130 15.46 -6.47 15.72
CA GLY A 130 16.52 -7.29 16.29
C GLY A 130 17.86 -6.55 16.41
N LEU A 131 18.23 -5.74 15.40
CA LEU A 131 19.42 -4.90 15.46
C LEU A 131 19.30 -3.81 16.53
N ALA A 132 18.09 -3.31 16.83
CA ALA A 132 17.89 -2.37 17.92
C ALA A 132 18.14 -3.02 19.30
N PHE A 133 17.74 -4.28 19.48
CA PHE A 133 18.05 -5.09 20.68
C PHE A 133 19.52 -5.54 20.72
N LEU A 134 20.17 -5.70 19.57
CA LEU A 134 21.58 -6.07 19.51
C LEU A 134 22.48 -4.94 20.07
N ALA A 135 22.08 -3.68 19.96
CA ALA A 135 22.86 -2.55 20.46
C ALA A 135 23.21 -2.65 21.97
N PRO A 136 22.27 -2.84 22.91
CA PRO A 136 22.59 -3.04 24.32
C PRO A 136 23.32 -4.36 24.61
N VAL A 137 23.11 -5.42 23.82
CA VAL A 137 23.89 -6.67 23.94
C VAL A 137 25.36 -6.43 23.63
N LEU A 138 25.65 -5.69 22.55
CA LEU A 138 27.02 -5.33 22.17
C LEU A 138 27.68 -4.42 23.21
N MET A 139 26.93 -3.50 23.82
CA MET A 139 27.43 -2.70 24.95
C MET A 139 27.83 -3.59 26.13
N LYS A 140 26.96 -4.52 26.52
CA LYS A 140 27.19 -5.42 27.66
C LYS A 140 28.43 -6.31 27.51
N VAL A 141 28.74 -6.75 26.28
CA VAL A 141 29.94 -7.56 26.01
C VAL A 141 31.20 -6.71 25.72
N GLY A 142 31.11 -5.39 25.85
CA GLY A 142 32.24 -4.46 25.65
C GLY A 142 32.53 -4.14 24.18
N TRP A 143 31.70 -4.56 23.24
CA TRP A 143 31.84 -4.24 21.81
C TRP A 143 31.24 -2.86 21.50
N THR A 144 31.84 -1.82 22.08
CA THR A 144 31.31 -0.45 22.09
C THR A 144 31.26 0.18 20.70
N THR A 145 32.29 -0.01 19.87
CA THR A 145 32.34 0.56 18.50
C THR A 145 31.16 0.14 17.63
N PRO A 146 30.87 -1.17 17.43
CA PRO A 146 29.70 -1.57 16.64
C PRO A 146 28.38 -1.22 17.32
N ALA A 147 28.29 -1.23 18.66
CA ALA A 147 27.09 -0.77 19.37
C ALA A 147 26.78 0.70 19.08
N ASN A 148 27.80 1.57 19.13
CA ASN A 148 27.68 3.00 18.86
C ASN A 148 27.25 3.29 17.41
N TRP A 149 27.67 2.46 16.45
CA TRP A 149 27.15 2.55 15.08
C TRP A 149 25.65 2.28 15.01
N LEU A 150 25.15 1.28 15.75
CA LEU A 150 23.71 1.00 15.82
C LEU A 150 22.96 2.17 16.50
N TYR A 151 23.40 2.66 17.65
CA TYR A 151 22.75 3.82 18.28
C TYR A 151 22.71 5.03 17.36
N ARG A 152 23.81 5.32 16.66
CA ARG A 152 23.87 6.44 15.70
C ARG A 152 22.92 6.24 14.52
N SER A 153 22.85 5.03 13.94
CA SER A 153 22.00 4.77 12.79
C SER A 153 20.51 4.88 13.14
N TYR A 154 20.08 4.30 14.26
CA TYR A 154 18.71 4.48 14.74
C TYR A 154 18.43 5.91 15.20
N GLY A 155 19.47 6.68 15.55
CA GLY A 155 19.33 8.06 16.01
C GLY A 155 18.77 9.01 14.95
N TYR A 156 18.78 8.61 13.67
CA TYR A 156 18.14 9.35 12.57
C TYR A 156 16.62 9.15 12.48
N VAL A 157 16.12 8.03 13.00
CA VAL A 157 14.70 7.65 12.88
C VAL A 157 13.97 7.66 14.22
N CYS A 158 14.70 7.57 15.33
CA CYS A 158 14.19 7.61 16.68
C CYS A 158 15.04 8.56 17.54
N HIS A 159 14.39 9.33 18.41
CA HIS A 159 15.09 10.24 19.33
C HIS A 159 15.87 9.51 20.44
N GLN A 160 15.55 8.23 20.70
CA GLN A 160 16.20 7.41 21.74
C GLN A 160 16.33 8.06 23.12
N LEU A 161 15.32 8.83 23.56
CA LEU A 161 15.32 9.44 24.88
C LEU A 161 15.33 8.34 25.92
N ALA A 162 16.32 8.35 26.82
CA ALA A 162 16.50 7.33 27.86
C ALA A 162 15.21 7.09 28.65
N PHE A 163 14.50 8.14 29.04
CA PHE A 163 13.24 8.04 29.80
C PHE A 163 12.02 7.52 29.00
N ARG A 164 12.23 7.16 27.73
CA ARG A 164 11.22 6.54 26.84
C ARG A 164 11.77 5.27 26.19
N SER A 165 12.80 4.65 26.76
CA SER A 165 13.45 3.46 26.21
C SER A 165 13.44 2.34 27.23
N TRP A 166 13.33 1.10 26.72
CA TRP A 166 13.58 -0.09 27.53
C TRP A 166 15.08 -0.24 27.80
N PHE A 167 15.44 -0.69 28.99
CA PHE A 167 16.80 -1.02 29.40
C PHE A 167 16.97 -2.53 29.55
N LEU A 168 18.13 -3.03 29.15
CA LEU A 168 18.53 -4.43 29.33
C LEU A 168 19.76 -4.52 30.22
N PHE A 169 19.87 -5.60 30.98
CA PHE A 169 21.02 -5.95 31.81
C PHE A 169 21.28 -5.03 33.02
N GLY A 170 20.27 -4.25 33.44
CA GLY A 170 20.33 -3.38 34.61
C GLY A 170 19.32 -3.74 35.69
N GLU A 171 19.26 -2.92 36.73
CA GLU A 171 18.34 -3.07 37.86
C GLU A 171 16.86 -2.95 37.45
N GLN A 172 16.54 -2.03 36.53
CA GLN A 172 15.19 -1.80 36.03
C GLN A 172 15.12 -1.83 34.52
N THR A 173 13.94 -2.17 34.00
CA THR A 173 13.68 -2.21 32.56
C THR A 173 13.28 -0.85 31.99
N VAL A 174 12.93 0.13 32.84
CA VAL A 174 12.50 1.48 32.47
C VAL A 174 12.91 2.48 33.53
N TYR A 175 13.16 3.72 33.10
CA TYR A 175 13.43 4.86 33.98
C TYR A 175 12.60 6.04 33.47
N PRO A 176 11.28 6.10 33.73
CA PRO A 176 10.44 7.21 33.25
C PRO A 176 10.79 8.52 33.95
N ARG A 177 10.27 9.64 33.46
CA ARG A 177 10.37 10.91 34.19
C ARG A 177 9.57 10.89 35.49
N SER A 178 9.98 11.73 36.42
CA SER A 178 9.35 11.89 37.74
C SER A 178 7.85 12.22 37.66
N GLU A 179 7.40 12.97 36.64
CA GLU A 179 5.98 13.34 36.51
C GLU A 179 5.04 12.15 36.23
N VAL A 180 5.58 11.02 35.76
CA VAL A 180 4.79 9.79 35.55
C VAL A 180 4.32 9.20 36.87
N ASN A 181 5.04 9.44 37.98
CA ASN A 181 4.71 8.96 39.33
C ASN A 181 4.41 7.44 39.39
N LEU A 182 5.28 6.63 38.77
CA LEU A 182 5.11 5.17 38.72
C LEU A 182 5.63 4.52 40.03
N PRO A 183 4.78 3.83 40.81
CA PRO A 183 5.21 3.24 42.08
C PRO A 183 6.27 2.15 41.90
N GLY A 184 7.30 2.16 42.75
CA GLY A 184 8.35 1.15 42.76
C GLY A 184 9.35 1.24 41.61
N VAL A 185 9.39 2.37 40.90
CA VAL A 185 10.32 2.62 39.79
C VAL A 185 11.12 3.88 40.06
N ILE A 186 12.45 3.82 39.91
CA ILE A 186 13.34 4.98 40.09
C ILE A 186 13.23 5.88 38.84
N PRO A 187 12.91 7.17 38.99
CA PRO A 187 12.86 8.10 37.86
C PRO A 187 14.21 8.30 37.17
N TYR A 188 14.19 8.70 35.90
CA TYR A 188 15.37 8.98 35.10
C TYR A 188 16.33 9.97 35.76
N GLY A 189 15.82 11.10 36.25
CA GLY A 189 16.66 12.14 36.85
C GLY A 189 17.34 11.66 38.13
N GLU A 190 16.66 10.84 38.93
CA GLU A 190 17.24 10.24 40.14
C GLU A 190 18.27 9.17 39.80
N ALA A 191 17.96 8.28 38.85
CA ALA A 191 18.83 7.18 38.46
C ALA A 191 20.13 7.65 37.77
N THR A 192 20.05 8.70 36.95
CA THR A 192 21.18 9.17 36.13
C THR A 192 21.86 10.42 36.67
N HIS A 193 21.24 11.11 37.64
CA HIS A 193 21.63 12.43 38.11
C HIS A 193 21.67 13.51 37.02
N LEU A 194 20.94 13.30 35.92
CA LEU A 194 20.81 14.25 34.81
C LEU A 194 19.50 15.04 34.92
N ASP A 195 19.50 16.26 34.36
CA ASP A 195 18.29 17.07 34.26
C ASP A 195 17.27 16.43 33.30
N GLU A 196 16.06 16.13 33.78
CA GLU A 196 15.01 15.51 32.97
C GLU A 196 14.55 16.43 31.83
N ALA A 197 14.74 17.75 31.95
CA ALA A 197 14.41 18.73 30.91
C ALA A 197 15.43 18.75 29.76
N ASP A 198 16.66 18.31 29.99
CA ASP A 198 17.71 18.27 28.96
C ASP A 198 17.56 17.04 28.04
N LEU A 199 16.84 17.26 26.95
CA LEU A 199 16.61 16.24 25.91
C LEU A 199 17.90 15.77 25.21
N LEU A 200 18.95 16.58 25.15
CA LEU A 200 20.21 16.19 24.52
C LEU A 200 20.97 15.20 25.41
N SER A 201 21.01 15.46 26.72
CA SER A 201 21.58 14.54 27.71
C SER A 201 20.78 13.23 27.77
N ALA A 202 19.45 13.30 27.78
CA ALA A 202 18.61 12.10 27.72
C ALA A 202 18.78 11.27 26.45
N ARG A 203 19.07 11.92 25.31
CA ARG A 203 19.37 11.25 24.05
C ARG A 203 20.76 10.62 24.05
N SER A 204 21.77 11.29 24.58
CA SER A 204 23.16 10.82 24.57
C SER A 204 23.42 9.72 25.60
N PHE A 205 22.63 9.67 26.68
CA PHE A 205 22.75 8.64 27.72
C PHE A 205 22.41 7.25 27.18
N ILE A 206 23.42 6.37 27.05
CA ILE A 206 23.25 4.98 26.56
C ILE A 206 22.93 4.02 27.72
N GLY A 207 23.54 4.24 28.89
CA GLY A 207 23.47 3.33 30.02
C GLY A 207 24.83 2.88 30.53
N ASP A 208 24.82 2.05 31.57
CA ASP A 208 26.00 1.55 32.27
C ASP A 208 25.73 0.15 32.87
N GLU A 209 26.70 -0.41 33.59
CA GLU A 209 26.60 -1.75 34.18
C GLU A 209 25.52 -1.88 35.26
N PHE A 210 25.13 -0.78 35.91
CA PHE A 210 24.15 -0.79 37.00
C PHE A 210 22.73 -0.55 36.45
N LEU A 211 22.57 0.51 35.67
CA LEU A 211 21.29 0.90 35.09
C LEU A 211 20.90 0.02 33.89
N GLY A 212 21.87 -0.68 33.32
CA GLY A 212 21.73 -1.41 32.07
C GLY A 212 21.90 -0.49 30.87
N TYR A 213 21.75 -1.05 29.67
CA TYR A 213 21.89 -0.33 28.42
C TYR A 213 20.54 -0.23 27.70
N LYS A 214 20.21 0.97 27.21
CA LYS A 214 18.94 1.22 26.52
C LYS A 214 18.86 0.52 25.17
N ILE A 215 17.67 0.13 24.74
CA ILE A 215 17.45 -0.31 23.34
C ILE A 215 17.62 0.90 22.41
N ALA A 216 18.16 0.69 21.21
CA ALA A 216 18.39 1.76 20.22
C ALA A 216 17.09 2.34 19.60
N LEU A 217 15.92 1.94 20.08
CA LEU A 217 14.61 2.45 19.73
C LEU A 217 13.84 2.80 21.00
N CYS A 218 12.88 3.72 20.90
CA CYS A 218 11.99 4.03 22.02
C CYS A 218 10.99 2.89 22.26
N GLU A 219 10.38 2.87 23.45
CA GLU A 219 9.37 1.90 23.87
C GLU A 219 8.25 1.76 22.83
N ARG A 220 7.77 2.89 22.30
CA ARG A 220 6.69 2.94 21.30
C ARG A 220 7.13 2.30 19.99
N ASP A 221 8.29 2.68 19.45
CA ASP A 221 8.78 2.16 18.17
C ASP A 221 9.04 0.66 18.25
N VAL A 222 9.66 0.19 19.35
CA VAL A 222 9.84 -1.24 19.61
C VAL A 222 8.48 -1.96 19.53
N SER A 223 7.46 -1.44 20.22
CA SER A 223 6.14 -2.06 20.20
C SER A 223 5.46 -1.99 18.83
N ILE A 224 5.62 -0.91 18.05
CA ILE A 224 5.10 -0.82 16.68
C ILE A 224 5.68 -1.95 15.81
N TYR A 225 7.01 -2.08 15.77
CA TYR A 225 7.65 -3.08 14.91
C TYR A 225 7.38 -4.51 15.39
N LEU A 226 7.33 -4.75 16.70
CA LEU A 226 6.91 -6.05 17.24
C LEU A 226 5.45 -6.36 16.91
N GLY A 227 4.55 -5.37 16.93
CA GLY A 227 3.15 -5.53 16.52
C GLY A 227 3.01 -5.88 15.03
N ILE A 228 3.76 -5.19 14.16
CA ILE A 228 3.83 -5.50 12.72
C ILE A 228 4.33 -6.92 12.51
N LEU A 229 5.42 -7.30 13.17
CA LEU A 229 5.99 -8.65 13.08
C LEU A 229 5.02 -9.71 13.59
N ALA A 230 4.36 -9.47 14.73
CA ALA A 230 3.40 -10.39 15.32
C ALA A 230 2.24 -10.67 14.36
N PHE A 231 1.60 -9.63 13.80
CA PHE A 231 0.57 -9.83 12.79
C PHE A 231 1.13 -10.49 11.53
N GLY A 232 2.32 -10.11 11.09
CA GLY A 232 2.97 -10.70 9.92
C GLY A 232 3.20 -12.21 10.05
N LEU A 233 3.54 -12.68 11.25
CA LEU A 233 3.66 -14.11 11.57
C LEU A 233 2.29 -14.80 11.62
N VAL A 234 1.28 -14.17 12.24
CA VAL A 234 -0.11 -14.67 12.24
C VAL A 234 -0.65 -14.79 10.82
N PHE A 235 -0.42 -13.79 9.98
CA PHE A 235 -0.83 -13.76 8.59
C PHE A 235 -0.14 -14.87 7.78
N SER A 236 1.17 -15.05 7.98
CA SER A 236 1.93 -16.15 7.37
C SER A 236 1.39 -17.52 7.79
N ALA A 237 1.17 -17.73 9.10
CA ALA A 237 0.64 -18.97 9.66
C ALA A 237 -0.79 -19.28 9.18
N SER A 238 -1.61 -18.25 8.92
CA SER A 238 -2.95 -18.41 8.35
C SER A 238 -2.98 -18.86 6.89
N GLY A 239 -1.82 -18.99 6.25
CA GLY A 239 -1.73 -19.23 4.80
C GLY A 239 -2.19 -18.02 3.99
N ARG A 240 -2.03 -16.80 4.51
CA ARG A 240 -2.39 -15.53 3.87
C ARG A 240 -3.89 -15.41 3.54
N ARG A 241 -4.75 -15.97 4.41
CA ARG A 241 -6.21 -16.04 4.20
C ARG A 241 -7.00 -14.98 4.96
N ILE A 242 -6.38 -14.30 5.92
CA ILE A 242 -7.04 -13.26 6.70
C ILE A 242 -7.34 -12.07 5.79
N LYS A 243 -8.57 -11.56 5.83
CA LYS A 243 -8.99 -10.39 5.06
C LYS A 243 -8.56 -9.09 5.76
N SER A 244 -8.38 -8.03 4.96
CA SER A 244 -8.13 -6.69 5.50
C SER A 244 -9.32 -6.23 6.33
N ILE A 245 -9.02 -5.54 7.43
CA ILE A 245 -10.04 -4.85 8.22
C ILE A 245 -10.57 -3.64 7.45
N PRO A 246 -11.85 -3.25 7.64
CA PRO A 246 -12.33 -1.97 7.15
C PRO A 246 -11.48 -0.81 7.66
N TRP A 247 -11.26 0.20 6.81
CA TRP A 247 -10.40 1.35 7.12
C TRP A 247 -10.78 2.05 8.43
N PHE A 248 -12.08 2.12 8.77
CA PHE A 248 -12.54 2.76 10.00
C PHE A 248 -12.13 1.99 11.27
N LEU A 249 -12.06 0.65 11.20
CA LEU A 249 -11.55 -0.16 12.33
C LEU A 249 -10.04 0.04 12.50
N TRP A 250 -9.29 0.16 11.41
CA TRP A 250 -7.88 0.53 11.48
C TRP A 250 -7.68 1.92 12.12
N VAL A 251 -8.51 2.90 11.75
CA VAL A 251 -8.47 4.24 12.38
C VAL A 251 -8.77 4.17 13.86
N VAL A 252 -9.85 3.48 14.28
CA VAL A 252 -10.28 3.44 15.68
C VAL A 252 -9.35 2.60 16.56
N LEU A 253 -8.87 1.46 16.06
CA LEU A 253 -8.07 0.51 16.85
C LEU A 253 -6.57 0.72 16.71
N GLY A 254 -6.10 1.19 15.56
CA GLY A 254 -4.68 1.46 15.30
C GLY A 254 -4.31 2.92 15.55
N LEU A 255 -4.94 3.84 14.82
CA LEU A 255 -4.50 5.25 14.77
C LEU A 255 -4.98 6.09 15.95
N ALA A 256 -6.22 5.92 16.40
CA ALA A 256 -6.80 6.75 17.46
C ALA A 256 -6.10 6.59 18.82
N PRO A 257 -5.72 5.38 19.30
CA PRO A 257 -5.07 5.24 20.60
C PRO A 257 -3.69 5.89 20.65
N ILE A 258 -2.85 5.64 19.63
CA ILE A 258 -1.52 6.25 19.51
C ILE A 258 -1.60 7.76 19.23
N GLY A 259 -2.60 8.18 18.45
CA GLY A 259 -2.86 9.59 18.14
C GLY A 259 -3.29 10.35 19.39
N PHE A 260 -4.24 9.81 20.16
CA PHE A 260 -4.68 10.42 21.42
C PHE A 260 -3.54 10.51 22.42
N ASP A 261 -2.75 9.44 22.58
CA ASP A 261 -1.60 9.43 23.47
C ASP A 261 -0.52 10.45 23.06
N GLY A 262 -0.15 10.48 21.78
CA GLY A 262 0.86 11.38 21.23
C GLY A 262 0.43 12.85 21.19
N VAL A 263 -0.80 13.12 20.76
CA VAL A 263 -1.35 14.49 20.68
C VAL A 263 -1.53 15.07 22.08
N SER A 264 -2.12 14.32 23.03
CA SER A 264 -2.26 14.81 24.40
C SER A 264 -0.91 15.09 25.06
N GLN A 265 0.12 14.29 24.77
CA GLN A 265 1.48 14.59 25.23
C GLN A 265 2.04 15.86 24.56
N LEU A 266 1.91 16.00 23.24
CA LEU A 266 2.41 17.14 22.47
C LEU A 266 1.78 18.47 22.93
N ILE A 267 0.47 18.52 23.12
CA ILE A 267 -0.24 19.75 23.53
C ILE A 267 -0.01 20.10 25.00
N SER A 268 0.43 19.14 25.83
CA SER A 268 0.75 19.37 27.24
C SER A 268 2.16 19.94 27.46
N GLN A 269 3.04 19.86 26.46
CA GLN A 269 4.45 20.23 26.57
C GLN A 269 4.72 21.61 25.92
N PRO A 270 5.76 22.33 26.37
CA PRO A 270 6.20 23.57 25.71
C PRO A 270 6.53 23.32 24.23
N PRO A 271 6.19 24.25 23.31
CA PRO A 271 5.66 25.59 23.57
C PRO A 271 4.13 25.68 23.71
N LEU A 272 3.39 24.58 23.55
CA LEU A 272 1.92 24.61 23.49
C LEU A 272 1.28 24.76 24.88
N SER A 273 1.65 23.90 25.82
CA SER A 273 1.17 23.92 27.23
C SER A 273 -0.33 24.18 27.41
N LEU A 274 -1.17 23.63 26.51
CA LEU A 274 -2.62 23.87 26.44
C LEU A 274 -3.40 23.10 27.52
N ILE A 275 -2.82 22.02 28.04
CA ILE A 275 -3.36 21.18 29.11
C ILE A 275 -2.27 20.94 30.16
N PRO A 276 -2.61 20.46 31.38
CA PRO A 276 -1.63 20.10 32.38
C PRO A 276 -0.56 19.15 31.84
N PHE A 277 0.69 19.37 32.26
CA PHE A 277 1.84 18.59 31.79
C PHE A 277 1.57 17.09 31.94
N ARG A 278 1.76 16.35 30.84
CA ARG A 278 1.52 14.93 30.77
C ARG A 278 2.67 14.26 30.05
N GLU A 279 3.13 13.15 30.62
CA GLU A 279 4.09 12.24 30.00
C GLU A 279 3.47 10.84 29.95
N SER A 280 3.52 10.17 28.79
CA SER A 280 2.94 8.83 28.65
C SER A 280 3.67 7.81 29.52
N THR A 281 2.92 6.87 30.12
CA THR A 281 3.55 5.77 30.87
C THR A 281 4.21 4.76 29.90
N PRO A 282 5.23 4.00 30.33
CA PRO A 282 5.83 2.96 29.49
C PRO A 282 4.81 1.94 28.95
N LEU A 283 3.87 1.52 29.80
CA LEU A 283 2.78 0.62 29.41
C LEU A 283 1.90 1.24 28.34
N LEU A 284 1.50 2.50 28.49
CA LEU A 284 0.64 3.18 27.51
C LEU A 284 1.33 3.32 26.16
N ARG A 285 2.63 3.66 26.14
CA ARG A 285 3.44 3.72 24.90
C ARG A 285 3.52 2.35 24.23
N ALA A 286 3.72 1.29 25.02
CA ALA A 286 3.83 -0.07 24.50
C ALA A 286 2.51 -0.57 23.92
N VAL A 287 1.39 -0.35 24.63
CA VAL A 287 0.06 -0.78 24.17
C VAL A 287 -0.36 -0.01 22.92
N THR A 288 -0.28 1.32 22.95
CA THR A 288 -0.71 2.15 21.80
C THR A 288 0.19 1.93 20.57
N GLY A 289 1.50 1.80 20.76
CA GLY A 289 2.44 1.44 19.70
C GLY A 289 2.18 0.05 19.13
N GLY A 290 2.02 -0.96 19.99
CA GLY A 290 1.73 -2.34 19.59
C GLY A 290 0.42 -2.47 18.83
N MET A 291 -0.65 -1.83 19.31
CA MET A 291 -1.93 -1.76 18.61
C MET A 291 -1.78 -1.11 17.24
N PHE A 292 -1.12 0.06 17.16
CA PHE A 292 -0.88 0.73 15.88
C PHE A 292 -0.14 -0.17 14.89
N GLY A 293 0.95 -0.80 15.30
CA GLY A 293 1.72 -1.71 14.46
C GLY A 293 0.91 -2.93 13.99
N PHE A 294 0.23 -3.59 14.93
CA PHE A 294 -0.57 -4.79 14.65
C PHE A 294 -1.73 -4.50 13.69
N PHE A 295 -2.54 -3.47 13.97
CA PHE A 295 -3.70 -3.14 13.13
C PHE A 295 -3.28 -2.53 11.78
N THR A 296 -2.15 -1.82 11.71
CA THR A 296 -1.61 -1.33 10.44
C THR A 296 -1.15 -2.49 9.55
N ALA A 297 -0.48 -3.48 10.11
CA ALA A 297 -0.13 -4.70 9.38
C ALA A 297 -1.38 -5.52 8.99
N TRP A 298 -2.40 -5.60 9.87
CA TRP A 298 -3.68 -6.25 9.53
C TRP A 298 -4.41 -5.55 8.40
N PHE A 299 -4.40 -4.23 8.39
CA PHE A 299 -4.96 -3.48 7.29
C PHE A 299 -4.17 -3.68 5.98
N GLY A 300 -2.84 -3.52 6.03
CA GLY A 300 -2.00 -3.47 4.84
C GLY A 300 -1.59 -4.81 4.22
N TYR A 301 -1.31 -5.84 5.03
CA TYR A 301 -0.76 -7.11 4.51
C TYR A 301 -1.73 -7.88 3.62
N PRO A 302 -3.04 -7.99 3.94
CA PRO A 302 -4.01 -8.60 3.04
C PRO A 302 -4.19 -7.83 1.74
N MET A 303 -4.14 -6.49 1.77
CA MET A 303 -4.19 -5.66 0.55
C MET A 303 -2.95 -5.90 -0.33
N ALA A 304 -1.77 -6.02 0.29
CA ALA A 304 -0.55 -6.36 -0.42
C ALA A 304 -0.62 -7.78 -1.01
N GLU A 305 -1.21 -8.77 -0.30
CA GLU A 305 -1.40 -10.13 -0.84
C GLU A 305 -2.30 -10.14 -2.08
N GLU A 306 -3.36 -9.32 -2.12
CA GLU A 306 -4.25 -9.21 -3.28
C GLU A 306 -3.47 -8.75 -4.52
N SER A 307 -2.72 -7.65 -4.40
CA SER A 307 -1.87 -7.14 -5.49
C SER A 307 -0.75 -8.13 -5.88
N MET A 308 -0.12 -8.78 -4.90
CA MET A 308 0.94 -9.77 -5.16
C MET A 308 0.37 -11.04 -5.81
N ARG A 309 -0.88 -11.41 -5.53
CA ARG A 309 -1.56 -12.54 -6.16
C ARG A 309 -1.87 -12.27 -7.63
N GLU A 310 -2.42 -11.10 -7.94
CA GLU A 310 -2.64 -10.69 -9.33
C GLU A 310 -1.33 -10.68 -10.13
N THR A 311 -0.28 -10.13 -9.53
CA THR A 311 1.07 -10.13 -10.13
C THR A 311 1.56 -11.57 -10.34
N ARG A 312 1.40 -12.45 -9.36
CA ARG A 312 1.81 -13.87 -9.45
C ARG A 312 1.09 -14.58 -10.58
N ASP A 313 -0.24 -14.44 -10.66
CA ASP A 313 -1.06 -15.10 -11.66
C ASP A 313 -0.69 -14.63 -13.08
N PHE A 314 -0.51 -13.32 -13.26
CA PHE A 314 -0.03 -12.74 -14.52
C PHE A 314 1.35 -13.28 -14.91
N MET A 315 2.31 -13.28 -13.97
CA MET A 315 3.66 -13.74 -14.22
C MET A 315 3.74 -15.25 -14.50
N GLU A 316 2.91 -16.06 -13.84
CA GLU A 316 2.81 -17.50 -14.09
C GLU A 316 2.22 -17.80 -15.47
N GLN A 317 1.20 -17.05 -15.90
CA GLN A 317 0.65 -17.16 -17.25
C GLN A 317 1.70 -16.76 -18.31
N LYS A 318 2.42 -15.65 -18.09
CA LYS A 318 3.52 -15.21 -18.96
C LYS A 318 4.60 -16.29 -19.08
N LEU A 319 5.00 -16.90 -17.97
CA LEU A 319 5.99 -17.99 -17.94
C LEU A 319 5.51 -19.21 -18.73
N LYS A 320 4.26 -19.65 -18.54
CA LYS A 320 3.67 -20.78 -19.28
C LYS A 320 3.67 -20.52 -20.79
N ARG A 321 3.27 -19.33 -21.22
CA ARG A 321 3.29 -18.95 -22.65
C ARG A 321 4.70 -18.96 -23.24
N HIS A 322 5.68 -18.43 -22.50
CA HIS A 322 7.08 -18.46 -22.91
C HIS A 322 7.61 -19.89 -23.05
N GLN A 323 7.30 -20.78 -22.10
CA GLN A 323 7.69 -22.19 -22.14
C GLN A 323 7.04 -22.94 -23.31
N ALA A 324 5.75 -22.67 -23.58
CA ALA A 324 5.06 -23.27 -24.73
C ALA A 324 5.73 -22.88 -26.06
N GLN A 325 6.15 -21.61 -26.21
CA GLN A 325 6.87 -21.14 -27.40
C GLN A 325 8.25 -21.78 -27.56
N GLN A 326 8.98 -22.00 -26.47
CA GLN A 326 10.25 -22.73 -26.51
C GLN A 326 10.08 -24.22 -26.85
N GLY A 327 8.97 -24.83 -26.41
CA GLY A 327 8.64 -26.22 -26.72
C GLY A 327 8.21 -26.47 -28.18
N THR A 328 7.66 -25.46 -28.86
CA THR A 328 7.25 -25.53 -30.27
C THR A 328 8.39 -25.30 -31.26
N VAL A 329 9.55 -24.77 -30.83
CA VAL A 329 10.71 -24.56 -31.70
C VAL A 329 11.69 -25.72 -31.54
N LYS A 330 11.41 -26.83 -32.22
CA LYS A 330 12.42 -27.81 -32.63
C LYS A 330 12.16 -28.15 -34.10
N PRO A 331 12.90 -27.58 -35.07
CA PRO A 331 12.92 -28.16 -36.40
C PRO A 331 13.65 -29.49 -36.30
N ALA A 332 12.96 -30.59 -36.63
CA ALA A 332 13.64 -31.80 -37.05
C ALA A 332 14.47 -31.41 -38.28
N ALA A 333 15.80 -31.50 -38.19
CA ALA A 333 16.63 -31.48 -39.38
C ALA A 333 16.15 -32.63 -40.29
N PRO A 334 15.86 -32.39 -41.57
CA PRO A 334 15.65 -33.50 -42.48
C PRO A 334 16.98 -34.25 -42.59
N GLU A 335 16.98 -35.52 -42.21
CA GLU A 335 18.05 -36.45 -42.58
C GLU A 335 18.17 -36.41 -44.11
N LEU A 336 19.22 -35.76 -44.61
CA LEU A 336 19.70 -35.93 -45.97
C LEU A 336 20.24 -37.35 -46.08
N ARG A 337 19.37 -38.29 -46.46
CA ARG A 337 19.77 -39.54 -47.09
C ARG A 337 20.18 -39.23 -48.53
N MET A 338 21.48 -39.23 -48.80
CA MET A 338 22.08 -39.85 -49.99
C MET A 338 23.44 -40.42 -49.61
#